data_AF-A0A940HQI8-F1
#
_entry.id   AF-A0A940HQI8-F1
#
_cell.length_a   1.000
_cell.length_b   1.000
_cell.length_c   1.000
_cell.angle_alpha   90.00
_cell.angle_beta   90.00
_cell.angle_gamma   90.00
#
_symmetry.space_group_name_H-M   'P 1'
#
loop_
_entity.id
_entity.type
_entity.pdbx_description
1 polymer ?
#
loop_
_entity_poly.entity_id
_entity_poly.type
_entity_poly.pdbx_seq_one_letter_code
_entity_poly.pdbx_strand_id
1 'polypeptide(L)'
;MEIWDRYVIVENAFKLHEGTIVAFLECPPGKLDTPLKLTDEEGRSWIMEMYLFTTSSFEGYKKREAEEARNVFQYLLKPVGHEEKPLPGTRLLVSKIK
;
A
#
# COMPACT_ATOMS: atom_id res chain seq x y z
N MET A 1 15.90 14.69 -7.63
CA MET A 1 15.01 13.54 -7.40
C MET A 1 15.33 13.07 -6.00
N GLU A 2 14.56 13.56 -5.03
CA GLU A 2 14.86 13.38 -3.60
C GLU A 2 14.60 11.94 -3.15
N ILE A 3 15.36 11.50 -2.15
CA ILE A 3 15.55 10.08 -1.78
C ILE A 3 14.30 9.46 -1.11
N TRP A 4 13.32 10.29 -0.78
CA TRP A 4 12.14 9.94 0.02
C TRP A 4 10.99 9.31 -0.78
N ASP A 5 10.97 9.45 -2.11
CA ASP A 5 9.92 8.88 -2.99
C ASP A 5 10.10 7.37 -3.25
N ARG A 6 11.05 6.73 -2.58
CA ARG A 6 11.49 5.38 -2.97
C ARG A 6 10.87 4.26 -2.18
N TYR A 7 10.24 4.49 -1.05
CA TYR A 7 9.67 3.38 -0.28
C TYR A 7 8.40 3.74 0.47
N VAL A 8 7.61 2.71 0.76
CA VAL A 8 6.48 2.73 1.69
C VAL A 8 6.73 1.73 2.82
N ILE A 9 6.09 1.94 3.96
CA ILE A 9 6.10 0.99 5.07
C ILE A 9 4.73 0.34 5.15
N VAL A 10 4.71 -0.98 5.28
CA VAL A 10 3.46 -1.74 5.39
C VAL A 10 2.99 -1.69 6.83
N GLU A 11 1.91 -0.97 7.11
CA GLU A 11 1.29 -0.96 8.44
C GLU A 11 0.50 -2.25 8.66
N ASN A 12 -0.27 -2.66 7.65
CA ASN A 12 -1.01 -3.92 7.67
C ASN A 12 -1.38 -4.37 6.26
N ALA A 13 -1.71 -5.65 6.09
CA ALA A 13 -2.21 -6.18 4.83
C ALA A 13 -3.12 -7.39 5.04
N PHE A 14 -4.17 -7.47 4.22
CA PHE A 14 -5.19 -8.52 4.25
C PHE A 14 -5.35 -9.09 2.85
N LYS A 15 -5.29 -10.42 2.72
CA LYS A 15 -5.58 -11.11 1.45
C LYS A 15 -7.09 -11.33 1.36
N LEU A 16 -7.69 -10.91 0.25
CA LEU A 16 -9.09 -11.17 -0.09
C LEU A 16 -9.22 -12.52 -0.82
N HIS A 17 -10.46 -12.97 -0.98
CA HIS A 17 -10.80 -14.32 -1.45
C HIS A 17 -10.31 -14.65 -2.88
N GLU A 18 -9.88 -13.65 -3.65
CA GLU A 18 -9.45 -13.76 -5.05
C GLU A 18 -7.93 -13.50 -5.24
N GLY A 19 -7.16 -13.49 -4.15
CA GLY A 19 -5.71 -13.24 -4.20
C GLY A 19 -5.32 -11.76 -4.26
N THR A 20 -6.30 -10.88 -4.45
CA THR A 20 -6.15 -9.44 -4.27
C THR A 20 -5.87 -9.11 -2.81
N ILE A 21 -5.00 -8.14 -2.57
CA ILE A 21 -4.57 -7.76 -1.22
C ILE A 21 -4.99 -6.32 -0.95
N VAL A 22 -5.55 -6.07 0.22
CA VAL A 22 -5.72 -4.72 0.76
C VAL A 22 -4.54 -4.44 1.67
N ALA A 23 -3.74 -3.44 1.34
CA ALA A 23 -2.63 -2.99 2.18
C ALA A 23 -2.87 -1.59 2.73
N PHE A 24 -2.43 -1.36 3.95
CA PHE A 24 -2.37 -0.08 4.62
C PHE A 24 -0.90 0.31 4.59
N LEU A 25 -0.58 1.37 3.85
CA LEU A 25 0.78 1.78 3.56
C LEU A 25 1.01 3.16 4.16
N GLU A 26 2.03 3.28 5.01
CA GLU A 26 2.59 4.57 5.38
C GLU A 26 3.43 5.07 4.20
N CYS A 27 3.05 6.23 3.67
CA CYS A 27 3.66 6.85 2.51
C CYS A 27 4.30 8.18 2.94
N PRO A 28 5.61 8.24 3.21
CA PRO A 28 6.28 9.46 3.67
C PRO A 28 6.00 10.74 2.85
N PRO A 29 5.94 10.71 1.49
CA PRO A 29 5.60 11.89 0.70
C PRO A 29 4.10 12.22 0.67
N GLY A 30 3.26 11.43 1.36
CA GLY A 30 1.81 11.48 1.28
C GLY A 30 1.25 10.46 0.28
N LYS A 31 -0.01 10.67 -0.11
CA LYS A 31 -0.73 9.75 -1.01
C LYS A 31 0.01 9.58 -2.34
N LEU A 32 0.26 8.33 -2.71
CA LEU A 32 0.89 7.94 -3.96
C LEU A 32 -0.12 7.74 -5.09
N ASP A 33 0.27 8.13 -6.31
CA ASP A 33 -0.45 7.84 -7.54
C ASP A 33 -0.31 6.36 -7.94
N THR A 34 -1.36 5.83 -8.58
CA THR A 34 -1.39 4.45 -9.08
C THR A 34 -1.48 4.43 -10.62
N PRO A 35 -0.95 3.40 -11.30
CA PRO A 35 -0.34 2.19 -10.74
C PRO A 35 1.16 2.30 -10.50
N LEU A 36 1.66 1.62 -9.46
CA LEU A 36 3.09 1.53 -9.13
C LEU A 36 3.46 0.08 -8.78
N LYS A 37 4.74 -0.26 -8.93
CA LYS A 37 5.30 -1.54 -8.49
C LYS A 37 5.98 -1.35 -7.14
N LEU A 38 5.61 -2.20 -6.19
CA LEU A 38 6.18 -2.30 -4.85
C LEU A 38 7.02 -3.56 -4.76
N THR A 39 8.26 -3.48 -4.30
CA THR A 39 9.17 -4.64 -4.21
C THR A 39 9.83 -4.72 -2.83
N ASP A 40 9.81 -5.89 -2.20
CA ASP A 40 10.49 -6.10 -0.91
C ASP A 40 11.97 -6.47 -1.10
N GLU A 41 12.68 -6.65 0.02
CA GLU A 41 14.10 -7.01 0.03
C GLU A 41 14.38 -8.42 -0.49
N GLU A 42 13.37 -9.30 -0.51
CA GLU A 42 13.44 -10.67 -1.07
C GLU A 42 13.16 -10.69 -2.59
N GLY A 43 12.81 -9.55 -3.18
CA GLY A 43 12.48 -9.42 -4.60
C GLY A 43 11.01 -9.75 -4.93
N ARG A 44 10.18 -10.08 -3.94
CA ARG A 44 8.73 -10.24 -4.13
C ARG A 44 8.13 -8.90 -4.51
N SER A 45 7.14 -8.92 -5.38
CA SER A 45 6.62 -7.71 -6.00
C SER A 45 5.10 -7.69 -6.05
N TRP A 46 4.53 -6.52 -5.79
CA TRP A 46 3.11 -6.26 -5.90
C TRP A 46 2.87 -5.07 -6.82
N ILE A 47 1.83 -5.14 -7.63
CA ILE A 47 1.30 -3.98 -8.36
C ILE A 47 0.28 -3.30 -7.47
N MET A 48 0.53 -2.04 -7.13
CA MET A 48 -0.43 -1.16 -6.48
C MET A 48 -1.38 -0.64 -7.54
N GLU A 49 -2.59 -1.20 -7.61
CA GLU A 49 -3.54 -0.96 -8.70
C GLU A 49 -4.37 0.30 -8.46
N MET A 50 -4.84 0.50 -7.23
CA MET A 50 -5.69 1.64 -6.90
C MET A 50 -5.64 2.01 -5.42
N TYR A 51 -5.87 3.29 -5.16
CA TYR A 51 -6.18 3.80 -3.83
C TYR A 51 -7.63 3.48 -3.44
N LEU A 52 -7.84 3.18 -2.16
CA LEU A 52 -9.13 2.88 -1.58
C LEU A 52 -9.46 3.91 -0.49
N PHE A 53 -10.59 4.59 -0.65
CA PHE A 53 -11.21 5.36 0.42
C PHE A 53 -12.65 4.90 0.58
N THR A 54 -12.85 3.88 1.40
CA THR A 54 -14.17 3.34 1.68
C THR A 54 -14.49 3.48 3.16
N THR A 55 -15.67 4.05 3.44
CA THR A 55 -16.16 4.28 4.81
C THR A 55 -17.63 3.90 4.84
N SER A 56 -18.01 2.93 5.66
CA SER A 56 -19.41 2.49 5.83
C SER A 56 -20.08 3.09 7.07
N SER A 57 -19.36 3.89 7.85
CA SER A 57 -19.87 4.58 9.04
C SER A 57 -19.11 5.89 9.28
N PHE A 58 -19.72 6.78 10.05
CA PHE A 58 -19.09 8.03 10.48
C PHE A 58 -17.82 7.80 11.32
N GLU A 59 -17.80 6.75 12.14
CA GLU A 59 -16.61 6.35 12.89
C GLU A 59 -15.50 5.86 11.96
N GLY A 60 -15.84 5.07 10.93
CA GLY A 60 -14.91 4.64 9.91
C GLY A 60 -14.31 5.82 9.14
N TYR A 61 -15.12 6.83 8.85
CA TYR A 61 -14.67 8.07 8.23
C TYR A 61 -13.65 8.83 9.10
N LYS A 62 -13.98 9.11 10.37
CA LYS A 62 -13.05 9.76 11.31
C LYS A 62 -11.74 8.99 11.48
N LYS A 63 -11.83 7.66 11.54
CA LYS A 63 -10.65 6.81 11.63
C LYS A 63 -9.78 6.96 10.37
N ARG A 64 -10.38 6.98 9.18
CA ARG A 64 -9.65 7.20 7.92
C ARG A 64 -8.99 8.55 7.84
N GLU A 65 -9.68 9.63 8.20
CA GLU A 65 -9.07 10.96 8.25
C GLU A 65 -7.86 11.00 9.19
N ALA A 66 -7.95 10.36 10.37
CA ALA A 66 -6.83 10.29 11.30
C ALA A 66 -5.67 9.41 10.80
N GLU A 67 -5.93 8.39 9.99
CA GLU A 67 -4.91 7.57 9.34
C GLU A 67 -4.20 8.35 8.21
N GLU A 68 -4.94 9.05 7.36
CA GLU A 68 -4.38 9.87 6.28
C GLU A 68 -3.60 11.08 6.80
N ALA A 69 -4.04 11.68 7.92
CA ALA A 69 -3.27 12.71 8.62
C ALA A 69 -1.90 12.21 9.12
N ARG A 70 -1.74 10.88 9.27
CA ARG A 70 -0.47 10.21 9.57
C ARG A 70 0.19 9.59 8.32
N ASN A 71 -0.26 9.99 7.13
CA ASN A 71 0.20 9.47 5.85
C ASN A 71 0.01 7.95 5.66
N VAL A 72 -0.98 7.35 6.32
CA VAL A 72 -1.34 5.94 6.12
C VAL A 72 -2.54 5.85 5.20
N PHE A 73 -2.33 5.25 4.03
CA PHE A 73 -3.34 5.15 2.98
C PHE A 73 -3.64 3.69 2.66
N GLN A 74 -4.87 3.41 2.25
CA GLN A 74 -5.28 2.06 1.86
C GLN A 74 -5.15 1.90 0.35
N TYR A 75 -4.54 0.80 -0.08
CA TYR A 75 -4.36 0.46 -1.47
C TYR A 75 -4.73 -0.98 -1.77
N LEU A 76 -5.15 -1.21 -3.01
CA LEU A 76 -5.31 -2.53 -3.59
C LEU A 76 -3.98 -2.96 -4.22
N LEU A 77 -3.48 -4.12 -3.79
CA LEU A 77 -2.26 -4.73 -4.27
C LEU A 77 -2.56 -6.05 -4.96
N LYS A 78 -1.88 -6.30 -6.07
CA LYS A 78 -1.89 -7.57 -6.80
C LYS A 78 -0.50 -8.18 -6.83
N PRO A 79 -0.29 -9.39 -6.30
CA PRO A 79 1.03 -9.99 -6.27
C PRO A 79 1.50 -10.42 -7.67
N VAL A 80 2.81 -10.42 -7.91
CA VAL A 80 3.41 -10.73 -9.21
C VAL A 80 4.26 -12.00 -9.11
N GLY A 81 3.75 -13.10 -9.65
CA GLY A 81 4.47 -14.38 -9.65
C GLY A 81 4.54 -15.09 -8.29
N HIS A 82 3.76 -14.64 -7.30
CA HIS A 82 3.58 -15.28 -6.00
C HIS A 82 2.20 -14.96 -5.43
N GLU A 83 1.89 -15.51 -4.26
CA GLU A 83 0.57 -15.39 -3.61
C GLU A 83 0.60 -14.71 -2.24
N GLU A 84 1.79 -14.38 -1.77
CA GLU A 84 2.02 -13.81 -0.45
C GLU A 84 1.61 -12.33 -0.38
N LYS A 85 1.12 -11.92 0.80
CA LYS A 85 0.88 -10.52 1.14
C LYS A 85 2.12 -9.94 1.82
N PRO A 86 2.37 -8.62 1.69
CA PRO A 86 3.46 -8.01 2.44
C PRO A 86 3.19 -8.10 3.95
N LEU A 87 4.26 -8.20 4.74
CA LEU A 87 4.18 -8.30 6.19
C LEU A 87 4.18 -6.90 6.84
N PRO A 88 3.52 -6.72 7.99
CA PRO A 88 3.63 -5.49 8.76
C PRO A 88 5.09 -5.15 9.09
N GLY A 89 5.45 -3.87 8.97
CA GLY A 89 6.81 -3.34 9.15
C GLY A 89 7.72 -3.51 7.94
N THR A 90 7.32 -4.25 6.90
CA THR A 90 8.14 -4.42 5.70
C THR A 90 8.23 -3.08 4.93
N ARG A 91 9.45 -2.73 4.53
CA ARG A 91 9.71 -1.62 3.60
C ARG A 91 9.62 -2.13 2.18
N LEU A 92 8.81 -1.46 1.36
CA LEU A 92 8.65 -1.81 -0.05
C LEU A 92 9.18 -0.67 -0.92
N LEU A 93 10.12 -1.00 -1.80
CA LEU A 93 10.64 -0.09 -2.81
C LEU A 93 9.56 0.22 -3.84
N VAL A 94 9.31 1.51 -4.07
CA VAL A 94 8.36 2.03 -5.05
C VAL A 94 9.07 2.27 -6.38
N SER A 95 8.48 1.77 -7.47
CA SER A 95 8.97 1.98 -8.83
C SER A 95 7.84 2.15 -9.83
N LYS A 96 8.08 2.91 -10.90
CA LYS A 96 7.12 3.05 -12.00
C LYS A 96 7.08 1.77 -12.82
N ILE A 97 5.88 1.40 -13.27
CA ILE A 97 5.69 0.34 -14.26
C ILE A 97 6.12 0.91 -15.61
N LYS A 98 6.97 0.17 -16.33
CA LYS A 98 7.43 0.51 -17.68
C LYS A 98 6.50 -0.09 -18.73
#